data_AF-A0A2D9DFZ6-F1
#
_entry.id   AF-A0A2D9DFZ6-F1
#
_cell.length_a   1.000
_cell.length_b   1.000
_cell.length_c   1.000
_cell.angle_alpha   90.00
_cell.angle_beta   90.00
_cell.angle_gamma   90.00
#
_symmetry.space_group_name_H-M   'P 1'
#
loop_
_entity.id
_entity.type
_entity.pdbx_description
1 polymer ?
#
loop_
_entity_poly.entity_id
_entity_poly.type
_entity_poly.pdbx_seq_one_letter_code
_entity_poly.pdbx_strand_id
1 'polypeptide(L)'
;MKRQLFFGSFLTLVFGGLIYVLFRTATLKMFGWYETIGLGGLTNGMRKLTFKFANELPEWILFSLPDGLWIFSYVCLMLAIWQNSVSLKNALWIFIIPILAIGSEIGQLFGLIIGTFDLTDLFFYIFGMILPFIFFTKTINLKFKFQ
;
A
#
# COMPACT_ATOMS: atom_id res chain seq x y z
N MET A 1 -18.86 -1.44 -13.51
CA MET A 1 -17.47 -1.18 -13.04
C MET A 1 -16.49 -1.89 -13.94
N LYS A 2 -15.42 -1.22 -14.37
CA LYS A 2 -14.36 -1.90 -15.14
C LYS A 2 -13.56 -2.78 -14.17
N ARG A 3 -13.52 -4.09 -14.44
CA ARG A 3 -12.86 -5.12 -13.61
C ARG A 3 -11.38 -4.85 -13.35
N GLN A 4 -10.77 -4.01 -14.18
CA GLN A 4 -9.36 -3.61 -14.11
C GLN A 4 -8.95 -3.01 -12.76
N LEU A 5 -9.79 -2.19 -12.13
CA LEU A 5 -9.46 -1.58 -10.83
C LEU A 5 -9.43 -2.61 -9.69
N PHE A 6 -10.38 -3.54 -9.66
CA PHE A 6 -10.36 -4.63 -8.69
C PHE A 6 -9.16 -5.53 -8.89
N PHE A 7 -8.84 -5.85 -10.14
CA PHE A 7 -7.68 -6.67 -10.46
C PHE A 7 -6.39 -5.97 -10.03
N GLY A 8 -6.21 -4.69 -10.37
CA GLY A 8 -5.07 -3.89 -9.93
C GLY A 8 -4.96 -3.83 -8.41
N SER A 9 -6.08 -3.60 -7.72
CA SER A 9 -6.14 -3.58 -6.26
C SER A 9 -5.72 -4.90 -5.63
N PHE A 10 -6.34 -6.00 -6.06
CA PHE A 10 -6.05 -7.33 -5.54
C PHE A 10 -4.58 -7.72 -5.78
N LEU A 11 -4.09 -7.47 -7.00
CA LEU A 11 -2.73 -7.83 -7.39
C LEU A 11 -1.68 -7.12 -6.53
N THR A 12 -1.78 -5.80 -6.37
CA THR A 12 -0.78 -5.05 -5.59
C THR A 12 -0.90 -5.32 -4.09
N LEU A 13 -2.10 -5.59 -3.57
CA LEU A 13 -2.27 -6.01 -2.18
C LEU A 13 -1.54 -7.32 -1.90
N VAL A 14 -1.74 -8.32 -2.77
CA VAL A 14 -1.11 -9.64 -2.65
C VAL A 14 0.41 -9.50 -2.76
N PHE A 15 0.92 -8.76 -3.74
CA PHE A 15 2.37 -8.59 -3.88
C PHE A 15 3.01 -7.87 -2.70
N GLY A 16 2.44 -6.76 -2.23
CA GLY A 16 2.94 -6.07 -1.03
C GLY A 16 2.91 -6.98 0.20
N GLY A 17 1.81 -7.72 0.39
CA GLY A 17 1.68 -8.70 1.47
C GLY A 17 2.71 -9.83 1.38
N LEU A 18 2.96 -10.37 0.19
CA LEU A 18 3.96 -11.42 -0.03
C LEU A 18 5.37 -10.94 0.31
N ILE A 19 5.74 -9.72 -0.08
CA ILE A 19 7.03 -9.14 0.31
C ILE A 19 7.16 -9.13 1.84
N TYR A 20 6.12 -8.67 2.53
CA TYR A 20 6.09 -8.63 4.00
C TYR A 20 6.22 -10.02 4.62
N VAL A 21 5.40 -10.97 4.19
CA VAL A 21 5.39 -12.33 4.76
C VAL A 21 6.71 -13.05 4.50
N LEU A 22 7.30 -12.90 3.31
CA LEU A 22 8.44 -13.72 2.87
C LEU A 22 9.81 -13.17 3.28
N PHE A 23 9.96 -11.84 3.36
CA PHE A 23 11.28 -11.21 3.48
C PHE A 23 11.45 -10.30 4.71
N ARG A 24 10.38 -9.81 5.35
CA ARG A 24 10.52 -8.96 6.55
C ARG A 24 10.96 -9.73 7.77
N THR A 25 11.41 -9.04 8.82
CA THR A 25 11.81 -9.67 10.09
C THR A 25 10.63 -10.35 10.81
N ALA A 26 10.90 -11.46 11.49
CA ALA A 26 9.89 -12.22 12.22
C ALA A 26 9.44 -11.52 13.53
N THR A 27 10.13 -10.45 13.95
CA THR A 27 9.79 -9.66 15.13
C THR A 27 8.56 -8.75 14.93
N LEU A 28 8.06 -8.64 13.70
CA LEU A 28 6.85 -7.90 13.41
C LEU A 28 5.63 -8.56 14.06
N LYS A 29 4.73 -7.72 14.63
CA LYS A 29 3.52 -8.16 15.34
C LYS A 29 2.65 -9.14 14.53
N MET A 30 2.62 -9.01 13.20
CA MET A 30 1.84 -9.88 12.31
C MET A 30 2.21 -11.36 12.43
N PHE A 31 3.48 -11.70 12.70
CA PHE A 31 3.88 -13.10 12.87
C PHE A 31 3.31 -13.68 14.16
N GLY A 32 3.19 -12.88 15.22
CA GLY A 32 2.46 -13.28 16.42
C GLY A 32 0.98 -13.58 16.13
N TRP A 33 0.34 -12.80 15.26
CA TRP A 33 -1.03 -13.09 14.82
C TRP A 33 -1.12 -14.37 14.00
N TYR A 34 -0.17 -14.62 13.10
CA TYR A 34 -0.11 -15.85 12.32
C TYR A 34 0.07 -17.09 13.18
N GLU A 35 0.89 -17.04 14.21
CA GLU A 35 0.99 -18.14 15.19
C GLU A 35 -0.36 -18.37 15.89
N THR A 36 -1.03 -17.31 16.37
CA THR A 36 -2.33 -17.42 17.05
C THR A 36 -3.43 -18.06 16.20
N ILE A 37 -3.45 -17.79 14.89
CA ILE A 37 -4.45 -18.36 13.97
C ILE A 37 -4.00 -19.68 13.31
N GLY A 38 -2.86 -20.25 13.72
CA GLY A 38 -2.34 -21.52 13.22
C GLY A 38 -1.65 -21.46 11.84
N LEU A 39 -1.35 -20.26 11.32
CA LEU A 39 -0.62 -20.05 10.06
C LEU A 39 0.90 -19.94 10.23
N GLY A 40 1.40 -19.98 11.46
CA GLY A 40 2.83 -19.89 11.77
C GLY A 40 3.68 -20.93 11.04
N GLY A 41 3.28 -22.20 11.08
CA GLY A 41 3.99 -23.28 10.39
C GLY A 41 4.13 -23.06 8.88
N LEU A 42 3.07 -22.59 8.21
CA LEU A 42 3.07 -22.31 6.77
C LEU A 42 3.99 -21.12 6.45
N THR A 43 3.85 -20.01 7.19
CA THR A 43 4.65 -18.81 6.95
C THR A 43 6.14 -19.04 7.24
N ASN A 44 6.46 -19.72 8.34
CA ASN A 44 7.83 -20.12 8.66
C ASN A 44 8.42 -21.08 7.63
N GLY A 45 7.63 -22.02 7.11
CA GLY A 45 8.05 -22.93 6.04
C GLY A 45 8.47 -22.20 4.77
N MET A 46 7.64 -21.27 4.29
CA MET A 46 7.97 -20.45 3.11
C MET A 46 9.20 -19.56 3.36
N ARG A 47 9.30 -18.95 4.54
CA ARG A 47 10.39 -18.03 4.91
C ARG A 47 11.75 -18.70 5.00
N LYS A 48 11.83 -19.97 5.41
CA LYS A 48 13.11 -20.71 5.42
C LYS A 48 13.76 -20.75 4.03
N LEU A 49 12.96 -20.72 2.97
CA LEU A 49 13.45 -20.72 1.59
C LEU A 49 13.76 -19.32 1.07
N THR A 50 12.96 -18.31 1.45
CA THR A 50 13.05 -16.96 0.89
C THR A 50 13.93 -16.00 1.69
N PHE A 51 13.90 -16.08 3.02
CA PHE A 51 14.51 -15.07 3.90
C PHE A 51 16.04 -14.98 3.75
N LYS A 52 16.71 -16.08 3.34
CA LYS A 52 18.15 -16.06 3.03
C LYS A 52 18.52 -15.09 1.91
N PHE A 53 17.59 -14.79 1.00
CA PHE A 53 17.77 -13.84 -0.08
C PHE A 53 17.37 -12.40 0.29
N ALA A 54 16.83 -12.17 1.50
CA ALA A 54 16.38 -10.83 1.90
C ALA A 54 17.53 -9.82 1.88
N ASN A 55 18.75 -10.23 2.27
CA ASN A 55 19.93 -9.37 2.26
C ASN A 55 20.44 -9.03 0.84
N GLU A 56 19.99 -9.76 -0.19
CA GLU A 56 20.34 -9.48 -1.59
C GLU A 56 19.35 -8.50 -2.23
N LEU A 57 18.20 -8.25 -1.59
CA LEU A 57 17.21 -7.31 -2.08
C LEU A 57 17.55 -5.89 -1.63
N PRO A 58 17.40 -4.89 -2.51
CA PRO A 58 17.47 -3.49 -2.11
C PRO A 58 16.51 -3.18 -0.97
N GLU A 59 16.95 -2.36 -0.03
CA GLU A 59 16.16 -1.98 1.14
C GLU A 59 14.80 -1.39 0.75
N TRP A 60 14.73 -0.56 -0.28
CA TRP A 60 13.47 0.03 -0.74
C TRP A 60 12.43 -1.02 -1.17
N ILE A 61 12.82 -2.22 -1.62
CA ILE A 61 11.89 -3.31 -1.93
C ILE A 61 11.24 -3.82 -0.65
N LEU A 62 12.02 -3.91 0.43
CA LEU A 62 11.59 -4.47 1.70
C LEU A 62 10.87 -3.45 2.58
N PHE A 63 11.32 -2.21 2.57
CA PHE A 63 10.89 -1.17 3.51
C PHE A 63 9.84 -0.23 2.92
N SER A 64 9.91 0.13 1.64
CA SER A 64 9.07 1.22 1.08
C SER A 64 8.07 0.75 0.01
N LEU A 65 8.48 -0.17 -0.86
CA LEU A 65 7.65 -0.66 -1.97
C LEU A 65 6.30 -1.25 -1.52
N PRO A 66 6.22 -2.10 -0.47
CA PRO A 66 4.95 -2.72 -0.09
C PRO A 66 3.91 -1.69 0.30
N ASP A 67 4.31 -0.62 0.99
CA ASP A 67 3.40 0.41 1.45
C ASP A 67 2.88 1.24 0.26
N GLY A 68 3.73 1.55 -0.71
CA GLY A 68 3.31 2.13 -1.99
C GLY A 68 2.31 1.23 -2.76
N LEU A 69 2.54 -0.09 -2.78
CA LEU A 69 1.62 -1.06 -3.40
C LEU A 69 0.27 -1.14 -2.67
N TRP A 70 0.26 -0.97 -1.35
CA TRP A 70 -0.96 -0.92 -0.55
C TRP A 70 -1.74 0.36 -0.75
N ILE A 71 -1.07 1.52 -0.85
CA ILE A 71 -1.72 2.78 -1.21
C ILE A 71 -2.33 2.69 -2.60
N PHE A 72 -1.58 2.15 -3.58
CA PHE A 72 -2.11 1.87 -4.91
C PHE A 72 -3.35 0.98 -4.85
N SER A 73 -3.28 -0.09 -4.05
CA SER A 73 -4.37 -1.04 -3.90
C SER A 73 -5.63 -0.36 -3.35
N TYR A 74 -5.45 0.44 -2.30
CA TYR A 74 -6.50 1.20 -1.65
C TYR A 74 -7.17 2.17 -2.61
N VAL A 75 -6.39 2.99 -3.32
CA VAL A 75 -6.94 3.97 -4.26
C VAL A 75 -7.70 3.27 -5.38
N CYS A 76 -7.17 2.16 -5.93
CA CYS A 76 -7.90 1.37 -6.93
C CYS A 76 -9.23 0.82 -6.39
N LEU A 77 -9.24 0.30 -5.16
CA LEU A 77 -10.44 -0.22 -4.52
C LEU A 77 -11.47 0.88 -4.29
N MET A 78 -11.06 2.04 -3.77
CA MET A 78 -11.95 3.18 -3.55
C MET A 78 -12.53 3.68 -4.86
N LEU A 79 -11.71 3.82 -5.91
CA LEU A 79 -12.20 4.17 -7.24
C LEU A 79 -13.21 3.14 -7.75
N ALA A 80 -13.00 1.84 -7.52
CA ALA A 80 -13.95 0.81 -7.91
C ALA A 80 -15.28 0.94 -7.15
N ILE A 81 -15.25 1.07 -5.82
CA ILE A 81 -16.43 1.25 -4.95
C ILE A 81 -17.26 2.46 -5.42
N TRP A 82 -16.59 3.56 -5.75
CA TRP A 82 -17.22 4.79 -6.23
C TRP A 82 -17.49 4.79 -7.75
N GLN A 83 -17.60 3.61 -8.37
CA GLN A 83 -17.95 3.40 -9.78
C GLN A 83 -17.07 4.22 -10.75
N ASN A 84 -15.78 4.27 -10.46
CA ASN A 84 -14.76 5.01 -11.19
C ASN A 84 -15.07 6.52 -11.26
N SER A 85 -15.78 7.10 -10.28
CA SER A 85 -16.09 8.52 -10.26
C SER A 85 -15.39 9.24 -9.12
N VAL A 86 -14.89 10.44 -9.39
CA VAL A 86 -14.26 11.30 -8.38
C VAL A 86 -15.03 12.61 -8.32
N SER A 87 -15.45 12.99 -7.12
CA SER A 87 -16.21 14.20 -6.83
C SER A 87 -15.86 14.69 -5.42
N LEU A 88 -16.26 15.91 -5.07
CA LEU A 88 -16.05 16.43 -3.72
C LEU A 88 -16.66 15.55 -2.62
N LYS A 89 -17.76 14.84 -2.92
CA LYS A 89 -18.45 13.97 -1.97
C LYS A 89 -17.66 12.71 -1.60
N ASN A 90 -16.80 12.22 -2.50
CA ASN A 90 -16.04 10.98 -2.29
C ASN A 90 -14.52 11.16 -2.29
N ALA A 91 -14.03 12.36 -2.61
CA ALA A 91 -12.60 12.67 -2.60
C ALA A 91 -11.95 12.35 -1.25
N LEU A 92 -12.61 12.68 -0.13
CA LEU A 92 -12.12 12.34 1.20
C LEU A 92 -11.85 10.84 1.34
N TRP A 93 -12.79 9.99 0.94
CA TRP A 93 -12.62 8.53 1.03
C TRP A 93 -11.51 8.02 0.12
N ILE A 94 -11.36 8.58 -1.08
CA ILE A 94 -10.31 8.16 -2.01
C ILE A 94 -8.91 8.56 -1.49
N PHE A 95 -8.80 9.72 -0.83
CA PHE A 95 -7.50 10.29 -0.48
C PHE A 95 -7.13 10.19 1.01
N ILE A 96 -8.02 9.75 1.90
CA ILE A 96 -7.74 9.70 3.34
C ILE A 96 -6.49 8.88 3.68
N ILE A 97 -6.33 7.68 3.11
CA ILE A 97 -5.15 6.84 3.38
C ILE A 97 -3.86 7.45 2.81
N PRO A 98 -3.79 7.87 1.52
CA PRO A 98 -2.62 8.59 1.00
C PRO A 98 -2.24 9.82 1.81
N ILE A 99 -3.23 10.65 2.19
CA ILE A 99 -3.01 11.87 2.97
C ILE A 99 -2.46 11.55 4.35
N LEU A 100 -3.00 10.53 5.03
CA LEU A 100 -2.50 10.11 6.33
C LEU A 100 -1.08 9.53 6.24
N ALA A 101 -0.78 8.71 5.23
CA ALA A 101 0.56 8.16 5.04
C ALA A 101 1.60 9.26 4.78
N ILE A 102 1.36 10.12 3.77
CA ILE A 102 2.23 11.25 3.43
C ILE A 102 2.34 12.23 4.60
N GLY A 103 1.21 12.57 5.22
CA GLY A 103 1.17 13.45 6.38
C GLY A 103 1.91 12.87 7.59
N SER A 104 1.88 11.55 7.76
CA SER A 104 2.62 10.89 8.83
C SER A 104 4.13 11.01 8.63
N GLU A 105 4.60 10.85 7.40
CA GLU A 105 6.01 10.98 7.02
C GLU A 105 6.51 12.41 7.24
N ILE A 106 5.75 13.40 6.77
CA ILE A 106 6.04 14.81 7.01
C ILE A 106 6.00 15.14 8.50
N GLY A 107 5.07 14.55 9.26
CA GLY A 107 5.00 14.74 10.71
C GLY A 107 6.22 14.19 11.46
N GLN A 108 6.83 13.10 10.96
CA GLN A 108 8.09 12.56 11.51
C GLN A 108 9.26 13.51 11.30
N LEU A 109 9.31 14.23 10.17
CA LEU A 109 10.34 15.27 9.92
C LEU A 109 10.34 16.37 10.99
N PHE A 110 9.16 16.73 11.51
CA PHE A 110 9.00 17.74 12.55
C PHE A 110 9.00 17.15 13.98
N GLY A 111 9.20 15.84 14.14
CA GLY A 111 9.13 15.16 15.43
C GLY A 111 7.74 15.13 16.07
N LEU A 112 6.68 15.38 15.29
CA LEU A 112 5.28 15.34 15.76
C LEU A 112 4.75 13.91 15.86
N ILE A 113 5.31 13.00 15.06
CA ILE A 113 4.93 11.60 14.97
C ILE A 113 6.16 10.75 15.23
N ILE A 114 6.01 9.72 16.06
CA ILE A 114 7.08 8.76 16.35
C ILE A 114 7.38 7.97 15.07
N GLY A 115 8.63 8.04 14.59
CA GLY A 115 9.07 7.36 13.38
C GLY A 115 10.43 7.88 12.92
N THR A 116 10.80 7.59 11.69
CA THR A 116 12.03 8.07 11.05
C THR A 116 11.67 8.52 9.65
N PHE A 117 11.86 9.82 9.39
CA PHE A 117 11.59 10.38 8.07
C PHE A 117 12.46 9.74 6.99
N ASP A 118 11.83 9.16 5.97
CA ASP A 118 12.45 8.53 4.81
C ASP A 118 11.84 9.08 3.50
N LEU A 119 12.72 9.64 2.66
CA LEU A 119 12.34 10.16 1.34
C LEU A 119 11.86 9.06 0.39
N THR A 120 12.34 7.84 0.57
CA THR A 120 11.96 6.65 -0.20
C THR A 120 10.51 6.28 0.10
N ASP A 121 10.12 6.29 1.38
CA ASP A 121 8.73 6.03 1.79
C ASP A 121 7.79 7.07 1.20
N LEU A 122 8.15 8.36 1.34
CA LEU A 122 7.39 9.46 0.75
C LEU A 122 7.22 9.30 -0.78
N PHE A 123 8.30 8.92 -1.47
CA PHE A 123 8.27 8.64 -2.90
C PHE A 123 7.27 7.53 -3.23
N PHE A 124 7.34 6.38 -2.55
CA PHE A 124 6.42 5.27 -2.80
C PHE A 124 4.96 5.60 -2.45
N TYR A 125 4.72 6.42 -1.43
CA TYR A 125 3.36 6.86 -1.08
C TYR A 125 2.76 7.74 -2.18
N ILE A 126 3.53 8.72 -2.68
CA ILE A 126 3.10 9.61 -3.76
C ILE A 126 2.86 8.79 -5.05
N PHE A 127 3.77 7.88 -5.39
CA PHE A 127 3.60 7.03 -6.58
C PHE A 127 2.39 6.09 -6.44
N GLY A 128 2.21 5.45 -5.29
CA GLY A 128 1.06 4.61 -5.00
C GLY A 128 -0.26 5.38 -5.13
N MET A 129 -0.29 6.65 -4.72
CA MET A 129 -1.45 7.53 -4.86
C MET A 129 -1.74 7.90 -6.32
N ILE A 130 -0.70 8.25 -7.10
CA ILE A 130 -0.85 8.85 -8.43
C ILE A 130 -1.05 7.79 -9.52
N LEU A 131 -0.32 6.66 -9.47
CA LEU A 131 -0.32 5.66 -10.54
C LEU A 131 -1.71 5.09 -10.90
N PRO A 132 -2.66 4.87 -9.97
CA PRO A 132 -4.02 4.47 -10.32
C PRO A 132 -4.71 5.45 -11.26
N PHE A 133 -4.51 6.75 -11.07
CA PHE A 133 -5.08 7.79 -11.91
C PHE A 133 -4.45 7.83 -13.30
N ILE A 134 -3.16 7.50 -13.41
CA ILE A 134 -2.44 7.40 -14.69
C ILE A 134 -2.85 6.14 -15.46
N PHE A 135 -2.79 4.96 -14.83
CA PHE A 135 -3.09 3.70 -15.51
C PHE A 135 -4.56 3.58 -15.90
N PHE A 136 -5.46 4.15 -15.10
CA PHE A 136 -6.90 4.02 -15.31
C PHE A 136 -7.57 5.32 -15.74
N THR A 137 -6.83 6.32 -16.24
CA THR A 137 -7.37 7.64 -16.63
C THR A 137 -8.59 7.53 -17.53
N LYS A 138 -8.54 6.69 -18.57
CA LYS A 138 -9.63 6.46 -19.55
C LYS A 138 -10.91 5.85 -18.93
N THR A 139 -10.85 5.46 -17.66
CA THR A 139 -11.96 4.84 -16.93
C THR A 139 -12.53 5.76 -15.87
N ILE A 140 -11.76 6.75 -15.43
CA ILE A 140 -12.09 7.61 -14.29
C ILE A 140 -12.88 8.82 -14.79
N ASN A 141 -14.02 9.06 -14.17
CA ASN A 141 -14.90 10.19 -14.46
C ASN A 141 -14.74 11.25 -13.38
N LEU A 142 -14.14 12.39 -13.72
CA LEU A 142 -14.01 13.53 -12.82
C LEU A 142 -15.30 14.36 -12.86
N LYS A 143 -15.97 14.46 -11.71
CA LYS A 143 -17.24 15.18 -11.52
C LYS A 143 -17.07 16.29 -10.49
N PHE A 144 -16.15 17.20 -10.75
CA PHE A 144 -16.00 18.43 -9.98
C PHE A 144 -16.98 19.47 -10.53
N LYS A 145 -18.26 19.34 -10.17
CA LYS A 145 -19.21 20.44 -10.32
C LYS A 145 -19.22 21.21 -9.01
N PHE A 146 -18.72 22.45 -9.05
CA PHE A 146 -19.09 23.45 -8.05
C PHE A 146 -20.54 23.79 -8.35
N GLN A 147 -21.44 23.28 -7.51
CA GLN A 147 -22.86 23.63 -7.57
C GLN A 147 -23.08 24.84 -6.68
#